data_AF-A0AAE3IZ97-F1
#
_entry.id   AF-A0AAE3IZ97-F1
#
_cell.length_a   1.000
_cell.length_b   1.000
_cell.length_c   1.000
_cell.angle_alpha   90.00
_cell.angle_beta   90.00
_cell.angle_gamma   90.00
#
_symmetry.space_group_name_H-M   'P 1'
#
loop_
_entity.id
_entity.type
_entity.pdbx_description
1 polymer ?
#
loop_
_entity_poly.entity_id
_entity_poly.type
_entity_poly.pdbx_seq_one_letter_code
_entity_poly.pdbx_strand_id
1 'polypeptide(L)'
;MTDKPEQKASDGNRIMLGRYGRMNSENQSLTFVLLGQILVFVLAMLHDEFVHYLYITGRIASEQIGPAEVVIGFILFVFWMLLTFACVRILSTPTTSE
;
A
#
# COMPACT_ATOMS: atom_id res chain seq x y z
N MET A 1 -17.27 66.81 12.01
CA MET A 1 -16.78 65.99 10.88
C MET A 1 -15.59 65.22 11.40
N THR A 2 -15.81 63.98 11.83
CA THR A 2 -14.82 63.14 12.52
C THR A 2 -14.45 61.99 11.60
N ASP A 3 -13.20 61.99 11.13
CA ASP A 3 -12.59 60.89 10.39
C ASP A 3 -12.54 59.63 11.25
N LYS A 4 -13.08 58.53 10.72
CA LYS A 4 -12.89 57.18 11.26
C LYS A 4 -11.86 56.47 10.38
N PRO A 5 -10.75 55.95 10.92
CA PRO A 5 -9.80 55.18 10.13
C PRO A 5 -10.37 53.81 9.79
N GLU A 6 -10.32 53.46 8.50
CA GLU A 6 -10.62 52.11 8.00
C GLU A 6 -9.62 51.10 8.58
N GLN A 7 -10.14 50.23 9.45
CA GLN A 7 -9.44 49.04 9.92
C GLN A 7 -9.25 48.08 8.74
N LYS A 8 -8.07 48.16 8.12
CA LYS A 8 -7.58 47.18 7.14
C LYS A 8 -7.40 45.85 7.87
N ALA A 9 -8.39 44.96 7.75
CA ALA A 9 -8.33 43.61 8.28
C ALA A 9 -7.11 42.91 7.68
N SER A 10 -6.13 42.64 8.54
CA SER A 10 -4.97 41.80 8.28
C SER A 10 -5.49 40.42 7.90
N ASP A 11 -5.43 40.12 6.62
CA ASP A 11 -5.80 38.84 6.03
C ASP A 11 -4.83 37.79 6.57
N GLY A 12 -5.24 37.18 7.67
CA GLY A 12 -4.48 36.20 8.39
C GLY A 12 -4.23 35.03 7.46
N ASN A 13 -2.95 34.85 7.10
CA ASN A 13 -2.43 33.67 6.44
C ASN A 13 -2.69 32.43 7.32
N ARG A 14 -3.93 31.94 7.30
CA ARG A 14 -4.34 30.67 7.86
C ARG A 14 -3.90 29.63 6.87
N ILE A 15 -2.61 29.28 6.92
CA ILE A 15 -2.11 28.03 6.38
C ILE A 15 -2.93 26.94 7.07
N MET A 16 -3.95 26.44 6.37
CA MET A 16 -4.79 25.33 6.81
C MET A 16 -3.96 24.05 6.79
N LEU A 17 -3.10 23.90 7.79
CA LEU A 17 -2.41 22.65 8.15
C LEU A 17 -3.38 21.73 8.91
N GLY A 18 -4.58 21.54 8.34
CA GLY A 18 -5.76 21.06 9.06
C GLY A 18 -6.57 20.05 8.28
N ARG A 19 -5.94 19.04 7.67
CA ARG A 19 -6.65 17.82 7.25
C ARG A 19 -5.77 16.56 7.15
N TYR A 20 -4.68 16.47 7.92
CA TYR A 20 -3.83 15.28 7.97
C TYR A 20 -4.32 14.18 8.95
N GLY A 21 -5.37 14.43 9.74
CA GLY A 21 -5.81 13.51 10.78
C GLY A 21 -6.92 12.53 10.39
N ARG A 22 -7.54 12.70 9.21
CA ARG A 22 -8.61 11.81 8.76
C ARG A 22 -8.26 11.27 7.39
N MET A 23 -7.58 10.12 7.40
CA MET A 23 -7.34 9.32 6.21
C MET A 23 -8.71 9.10 5.56
N ASN A 24 -8.93 9.71 4.39
CA ASN A 24 -10.13 9.46 3.62
C ASN A 24 -10.18 7.93 3.37
N SER A 25 -11.33 7.30 3.51
CA SER A 25 -11.46 5.82 3.42
C SER A 25 -10.82 5.25 2.14
N GLU A 26 -10.82 6.03 1.07
CA GLU A 26 -10.16 5.75 -0.20
C GLU A 26 -8.62 5.73 -0.10
N ASN A 27 -8.01 6.75 0.54
CA ASN A 27 -6.57 6.79 0.78
C ASN A 27 -6.11 5.67 1.71
N GLN A 28 -6.97 5.28 2.66
CA GLN A 28 -6.71 4.15 3.55
C GLN A 28 -6.68 2.83 2.78
N SER A 29 -7.66 2.60 1.91
CA SER A 29 -7.72 1.39 1.07
C SER A 29 -6.48 1.27 0.17
N LEU A 30 -6.10 2.36 -0.51
CA LEU A 30 -4.91 2.39 -1.36
C LEU A 30 -3.62 2.14 -0.56
N THR A 31 -3.49 2.72 0.63
CA THR A 31 -2.33 2.49 1.51
C THR A 31 -2.21 1.02 1.91
N PHE A 32 -3.32 0.36 2.26
CA PHE A 32 -3.29 -1.07 2.60
C PHE A 32 -2.91 -1.95 1.40
N VAL A 33 -3.40 -1.63 0.21
CA VAL A 33 -3.03 -2.36 -1.01
C VAL A 33 -1.54 -2.20 -1.31
N LEU A 34 -0.99 -0.98 -1.18
CA LEU A 34 0.44 -0.75 -1.36
C LEU A 34 1.30 -1.45 -0.30
N LEU A 35 0.87 -1.45 0.96
CA LEU A 35 1.55 -2.19 2.03
C LEU A 35 1.55 -3.70 1.75
N GLY A 36 0.41 -4.25 1.32
CA GLY A 36 0.33 -5.64 0.88
C GLY A 36 1.26 -5.93 -0.28
N GLN A 37 1.38 -4.99 -1.22
CA GLN A 37 2.24 -5.11 -2.39
C GLN A 37 3.72 -5.17 -2.03
N ILE A 38 4.15 -4.32 -1.10
CA ILE A 38 5.51 -4.32 -0.55
C ILE A 38 5.78 -5.63 0.22
N LEU A 39 4.82 -6.08 1.02
CA LEU A 39 4.95 -7.32 1.79
C LEU A 39 5.13 -8.53 0.87
N VAL A 40 4.28 -8.67 -0.15
CA VAL A 40 4.39 -9.75 -1.14
C VAL A 40 5.70 -9.67 -1.90
N PHE A 41 6.16 -8.46 -2.25
CA PHE A 41 7.46 -8.27 -2.89
C PHE A 41 8.63 -8.74 -2.02
N VAL A 42 8.64 -8.38 -0.73
CA VAL A 42 9.67 -8.84 0.21
C VAL A 42 9.62 -10.36 0.38
N LEU A 43 8.43 -10.95 0.49
CA LEU A 43 8.27 -12.40 0.54
C LEU A 43 8.78 -13.08 -0.74
N ALA A 44 8.53 -12.48 -1.91
CA ALA A 44 9.03 -12.98 -3.18
C ALA A 44 10.57 -12.88 -3.29
N MET A 45 11.21 -11.93 -2.63
CA MET A 45 12.68 -11.90 -2.54
C MET A 45 13.26 -12.95 -1.58
N LEU A 46 12.47 -13.46 -0.63
CA LEU A 46 12.94 -14.36 0.43
C LEU A 46 12.40 -15.80 0.32
N HIS A 47 11.60 -16.09 -0.70
CA HIS A 47 10.87 -17.36 -0.77
C HIS A 47 11.79 -18.57 -1.01
N ASP A 48 12.90 -18.37 -1.71
CA ASP A 48 13.95 -19.36 -1.94
C ASP A 48 14.66 -19.74 -0.63
N GLU A 49 15.03 -18.74 0.18
CA GLU A 49 15.59 -18.93 1.52
C GLU A 49 14.60 -19.64 2.46
N PHE A 50 13.31 -19.35 2.33
CA PHE A 50 12.27 -20.04 3.09
C PHE A 50 12.16 -21.52 2.72
N VAL A 51 12.20 -21.85 1.42
CA VAL A 51 12.22 -23.24 0.94
C VAL A 51 13.49 -23.96 1.42
N HIS A 52 14.64 -23.29 1.34
CA HIS A 52 15.90 -23.84 1.81
C HIS A 52 15.88 -24.12 3.32
N TYR A 53 15.29 -23.21 4.11
CA TYR A 53 15.07 -23.40 5.54
C TYR A 53 14.16 -24.61 5.83
N LEU A 54 13.09 -24.82 5.06
CA LEU A 54 12.23 -26.00 5.17
C LEU A 54 13.00 -27.30 4.89
N TYR A 55 13.94 -27.28 3.95
CA TYR A 55 14.81 -28.41 3.68
C TYR A 55 15.79 -28.67 4.84
N ILE A 56 16.50 -27.64 5.32
CA ILE A 56 17.45 -27.75 6.43
C ILE A 56 16.78 -28.30 7.70
N THR A 57 15.53 -27.89 7.96
CA THR A 57 14.77 -28.35 9.12
C THR A 57 14.13 -29.73 8.94
N GLY A 58 14.36 -30.39 7.80
CA GLY A 58 13.84 -31.72 7.50
C GLY A 58 12.33 -31.76 7.28
N ARG A 59 11.71 -30.61 6.99
CA ARG A 59 10.27 -30.51 6.71
C ARG A 59 9.91 -30.95 5.29
N ILE A 60 10.86 -30.87 4.36
CA ILE A 60 10.73 -31.33 2.98
C ILE A 60 11.96 -32.13 2.56
N ALA A 61 11.78 -33.09 1.66
CA ALA A 61 12.88 -33.86 1.08
C ALA A 61 13.61 -33.06 0.00
N SER A 62 14.85 -33.44 -0.31
CA SER A 62 15.65 -32.79 -1.37
C SER A 62 14.95 -32.78 -2.73
N GLU A 63 14.25 -33.87 -3.08
CA GLU A 63 13.46 -34.00 -4.31
C GLU A 63 12.28 -33.01 -4.40
N GLN A 64 11.85 -32.48 -3.25
CA GLN A 64 10.69 -31.59 -3.15
C GLN A 64 11.08 -30.10 -3.15
N ILE A 65 12.38 -29.75 -3.10
CA ILE A 65 12.84 -28.36 -3.06
C ILE A 65 12.36 -27.59 -4.29
N GLY A 66 12.66 -28.10 -5.49
CA GLY A 66 12.27 -27.45 -6.75
C GLY A 66 10.75 -27.28 -6.88
N PRO A 67 9.94 -28.35 -6.71
CA PRO A 67 8.48 -28.22 -6.73
C PRO A 67 7.94 -27.25 -5.67
N ALA A 68 8.49 -27.25 -4.45
CA ALA A 68 8.05 -26.36 -3.38
C ALA A 68 8.34 -24.88 -3.70
N GLU A 69 9.50 -24.58 -4.27
CA GLU A 69 9.88 -23.24 -4.73
C GLU A 69 8.90 -22.73 -5.79
N VAL A 70 8.59 -23.57 -6.79
CA VAL A 70 7.61 -23.24 -7.84
C VAL A 70 6.22 -22.98 -7.26
N VAL A 71 5.75 -23.82 -6.35
CA VAL A 71 4.43 -23.67 -5.72
C VAL A 71 4.36 -22.38 -4.91
N ILE A 72 5.37 -22.11 -4.07
CA ILE A 72 5.40 -20.89 -3.25
C ILE A 72 5.51 -19.65 -4.13
N GLY A 73 6.40 -19.65 -5.13
CA GLY A 73 6.54 -18.57 -6.10
C GLY A 73 5.24 -18.30 -6.85
N PHE A 74 4.53 -19.35 -7.28
CA PHE A 74 3.23 -19.22 -7.94
C PHE A 74 2.17 -18.61 -7.03
N ILE A 75 2.09 -19.04 -5.77
CA ILE A 75 1.16 -18.47 -4.79
C ILE A 75 1.43 -16.96 -4.59
N LEU A 76 2.70 -16.58 -4.42
CA LEU A 76 3.10 -15.18 -4.27
C LEU A 76 2.76 -14.36 -5.52
N PHE A 77 2.98 -14.94 -6.71
CA PHE A 77 2.61 -14.31 -7.98
C PHE A 77 1.10 -14.06 -8.08
N VAL A 78 0.26 -15.02 -7.68
CA VAL A 78 -1.20 -14.85 -7.66
C VAL A 78 -1.60 -13.72 -6.70
N PHE A 79 -1.02 -13.66 -5.50
CA PHE A 79 -1.29 -12.57 -4.55
C PHE A 79 -0.87 -11.20 -5.12
N TRP A 80 0.28 -11.14 -5.78
CA TRP A 80 0.73 -9.92 -6.46
C TRP A 80 -0.28 -9.48 -7.54
N MET A 81 -0.72 -10.40 -8.39
CA MET A 81 -1.70 -10.09 -9.43
C MET A 81 -3.03 -9.56 -8.86
N LEU A 82 -3.53 -10.18 -7.78
CA LEU A 82 -4.75 -9.74 -7.10
C LEU A 82 -4.61 -8.33 -6.50
N LEU A 83 -3.49 -8.04 -5.84
CA LEU A 83 -3.22 -6.72 -5.28
C LEU A 83 -3.04 -5.66 -6.37
N THR A 84 -2.38 -6.00 -7.46
CA THR A 84 -2.24 -5.13 -8.64
C THR A 84 -3.60 -4.79 -9.23
N PHE A 85 -4.47 -5.79 -9.38
CA PHE A 85 -5.84 -5.57 -9.86
C PHE A 85 -6.65 -4.69 -8.90
N ALA A 86 -6.55 -4.94 -7.59
CA ALA A 86 -7.19 -4.10 -6.58
C ALA A 86 -6.70 -2.65 -6.65
N CYS A 87 -5.40 -2.43 -6.82
CA CYS A 87 -4.79 -1.11 -6.99
C CYS A 87 -5.35 -0.39 -8.21
N VAL A 88 -5.36 -1.04 -9.38
CA VAL A 88 -5.91 -0.49 -10.62
C VAL A 88 -7.39 -0.16 -10.46
N ARG A 89 -8.19 -1.00 -9.78
CA ARG A 89 -9.61 -0.74 -9.54
C ARG A 89 -9.84 0.50 -8.68
N ILE A 90 -9.06 0.69 -7.63
CA ILE A 90 -9.15 1.88 -6.78
C ILE A 90 -8.80 3.12 -7.60
N LEU A 91 -7.71 3.09 -8.36
CA LEU A 91 -7.25 4.21 -9.19
C LEU A 91 -8.18 4.54 -10.37
N SER A 92 -8.93 3.55 -10.87
CA SER A 92 -9.86 3.73 -11.99
C SER A 92 -11.25 4.22 -11.57
N THR A 93 -11.50 4.39 -10.27
CA THR A 93 -12.80 4.89 -9.79
C THR A 93 -12.86 6.41 -9.99
N PRO A 94 -13.75 6.93 -10.85
CA PRO A 94 -13.84 8.37 -11.06
C PRO A 94 -14.37 9.05 -9.80
N THR A 95 -13.62 10.01 -9.28
CA THR A 95 -14.10 10.94 -8.25
C THR A 95 -15.18 11.82 -8.89
N THR A 96 -16.46 11.45 -8.74
CA THR A 96 -17.57 12.37 -9.04
C THR A 96 -17.55 13.50 -8.00
N SER A 97 -16.84 14.57 -8.34
CA SER A 97 -17.03 15.87 -7.72
C SER A 97 -18.33 16.48 -8.27
N GLU A 98 -19.43 16.27 -7.57
CA GLU A 98 -20.61 17.16 -7.63
C GLU A 98 -20.42 18.35 -6.69
#